data_AF-A0AAW3UUN7-F1
#
_entry.id   AF-A0AAW3UUN7-F1
#
_cell.length_a   1.000
_cell.length_b   1.000
_cell.length_c   1.000
_cell.angle_alpha   90.00
_cell.angle_beta   90.00
_cell.angle_gamma   90.00
#
_symmetry.space_group_name_H-M   'P 1'
#
loop_
_entity.id
_entity.type
_entity.pdbx_description
1 polymer ?
#
loop_
_entity_poly.entity_id
_entity_poly.type
_entity_poly.pdbx_seq_one_letter_code
_entity_poly.pdbx_strand_id
1 'polypeptide(L)'
;MNDGGSLPDGATATRRSRQPVPEIVINCIYCLYPLLIRTCTAAHRVAGKFVQGAQMSDKHLSSRFDFDLDLLLTRLLEMGGLVEAQIACAIETLNTFDLRLVEQVLQGEHRLNAMEIEIDEEVSNIIVRRQPTARDLRLLMAASKCITNLERAGDEARKIAKRTRRIAMGSSTPQAVNISEIKAAGKLAVDILRHALDAFARMDTVAAAQIVKDDEAIDNEFVAFMRRLITSMTQDPRTIATGFDYLSIAKAIERIGDHATNIAELVVYIVKGTDVRHAPRELIARC
;
A
#
# COMPACT_ATOMS: atom_id res chain seq x y z
N MET A 1 28.08 -32.87 -63.19
CA MET A 1 29.13 -33.79 -62.68
C MET A 1 29.29 -33.51 -61.21
N ASN A 2 29.28 -34.58 -60.45
CA ASN A 2 29.01 -34.69 -59.03
C ASN A 2 30.29 -34.55 -58.19
N ASP A 3 30.10 -34.67 -56.88
CA ASP A 3 31.06 -34.93 -55.79
C ASP A 3 31.50 -33.64 -55.06
N GLY A 4 31.29 -33.45 -53.75
CA GLY A 4 30.97 -34.39 -52.67
C GLY A 4 32.01 -34.24 -51.57
N GLY A 5 31.60 -33.89 -50.35
CA GLY A 5 32.37 -34.21 -49.14
C GLY A 5 32.64 -33.09 -48.12
N SER A 6 31.94 -33.21 -46.99
CA SER A 6 32.52 -33.21 -45.64
C SER A 6 32.59 -31.90 -44.85
N LEU A 7 31.63 -31.77 -43.92
CA LEU A 7 31.71 -31.02 -42.66
C LEU A 7 32.85 -31.56 -41.76
N PRO A 8 33.36 -30.74 -40.83
CA PRO A 8 33.72 -31.25 -39.52
C PRO A 8 32.99 -30.52 -38.38
N ASP A 9 32.45 -31.34 -37.48
CA ASP A 9 32.08 -31.01 -36.12
C ASP A 9 33.26 -30.43 -35.34
N GLY A 10 32.99 -29.38 -34.55
CA GLY A 10 34.01 -28.70 -33.76
C GLY A 10 33.43 -27.89 -32.62
N ALA A 11 32.73 -28.57 -31.71
CA ALA A 11 32.31 -28.03 -30.43
C ALA A 11 33.54 -27.50 -29.65
N THR A 12 33.58 -26.20 -29.37
CA THR A 12 34.47 -25.62 -28.35
C THR A 12 33.64 -24.79 -27.38
N ALA A 13 33.16 -25.49 -26.35
CA ALA A 13 32.60 -24.90 -25.14
C ALA A 13 33.68 -24.06 -24.45
N THR A 14 33.50 -22.74 -24.43
CA THR A 14 34.31 -21.83 -23.60
C THR A 14 33.87 -22.01 -22.14
N ARG A 15 34.61 -22.86 -21.44
CA ARG A 15 34.49 -23.13 -20.00
C ARG A 15 34.96 -21.89 -19.23
N ARG A 16 34.06 -20.93 -18.94
CA ARG A 16 34.32 -19.90 -17.91
C ARG A 16 34.18 -20.53 -16.53
N SER A 17 35.30 -20.60 -15.84
CA SER A 17 35.45 -20.96 -14.44
C SER A 17 34.51 -20.13 -13.55
N ARG A 18 33.71 -20.83 -12.74
CA ARG A 18 33.03 -20.25 -11.57
C ARG A 18 34.10 -19.90 -10.54
N GLN A 19 34.25 -18.63 -10.20
CA GLN A 19 34.90 -18.22 -8.96
C GLN A 19 33.86 -18.26 -7.82
N PRO A 20 34.21 -18.75 -6.62
CA PRO A 20 33.34 -18.69 -5.46
C PRO A 20 33.39 -17.28 -4.85
N VAL A 21 32.24 -16.64 -4.67
CA VAL A 21 32.12 -15.39 -3.91
C VAL A 21 32.06 -15.72 -2.40
N PRO A 22 32.81 -14.99 -1.54
CA PRO A 22 32.98 -15.33 -0.14
C PRO A 22 31.75 -15.03 0.73
N GLU A 23 31.55 -15.95 1.67
CA GLU A 23 30.41 -16.13 2.59
C GLU A 23 30.44 -15.15 3.79
N ILE A 24 30.40 -13.83 3.54
CA ILE A 24 30.44 -12.80 4.61
C ILE A 24 29.27 -11.79 4.57
N VAL A 25 28.34 -11.87 3.61
CA VAL A 25 27.25 -10.85 3.47
C VAL A 25 25.88 -11.32 4.00
N ILE A 26 25.79 -12.45 4.70
CA ILE A 26 24.50 -12.96 5.20
C ILE A 26 24.17 -12.52 6.65
N ASN A 27 25.13 -11.99 7.42
CA ASN A 27 24.91 -11.71 8.84
C ASN A 27 24.66 -10.24 9.25
N CYS A 28 24.46 -9.31 8.31
CA CYS A 28 24.15 -7.90 8.67
C CYS A 28 22.68 -7.49 8.49
N ILE A 29 21.79 -8.34 7.98
CA ILE A 29 20.38 -7.97 7.72
C ILE A 29 19.49 -8.12 8.98
N TYR A 30 19.93 -8.86 10.01
CA TYR A 30 19.09 -9.15 11.19
C TYR A 30 19.25 -8.20 12.40
N CYS A 31 20.12 -7.18 12.34
CA CYS A 31 20.41 -6.35 13.53
C CYS A 31 19.65 -5.01 13.66
N LEU A 32 18.74 -4.65 12.74
CA LEU A 32 18.02 -3.35 12.80
C LEU A 32 16.48 -3.45 12.84
N TYR A 33 15.92 -4.66 12.91
CA TYR A 33 14.47 -4.89 13.04
C TYR A 33 13.80 -4.84 14.44
N PRO A 34 14.44 -4.50 15.59
CA PRO A 34 13.71 -4.53 16.87
C PRO A 34 12.83 -3.30 17.22
N LEU A 35 12.88 -2.19 16.47
CA LEU A 35 12.20 -0.95 16.89
C LEU A 35 10.78 -0.73 16.33
N LEU A 36 10.38 -1.42 15.26
CA LEU A 36 9.02 -1.32 14.70
C LEU A 36 8.03 -2.36 15.26
N ILE A 37 8.51 -3.42 15.90
CA ILE A 37 7.64 -4.48 16.47
C ILE A 37 7.04 -4.07 17.82
N ARG A 38 7.63 -3.08 18.51
CA ARG A 38 7.17 -2.64 19.84
C ARG A 38 5.84 -1.87 19.85
N THR A 39 5.39 -1.32 18.72
CA THR A 39 4.05 -0.73 18.61
C THR A 39 3.00 -1.78 18.23
N CYS A 40 3.34 -2.80 17.44
CA CYS A 40 2.43 -3.93 17.14
C CYS A 40 2.10 -4.78 18.38
N THR A 41 3.01 -4.89 19.36
CA THR A 41 2.69 -5.66 20.58
C THR A 41 1.63 -4.99 21.46
N ALA A 42 1.39 -3.68 21.29
CA ALA A 42 0.28 -2.99 21.96
C ALA A 42 -1.08 -3.30 21.31
N ALA A 43 -1.12 -3.52 19.99
CA ALA A 43 -2.35 -3.90 19.27
C ALA A 43 -2.87 -5.29 19.67
N HIS A 44 -1.96 -6.23 19.98
CA HIS A 44 -2.33 -7.57 20.44
C HIS A 44 -3.10 -7.58 21.78
N ARG A 45 -3.00 -6.51 22.58
CA ARG A 45 -3.67 -6.40 23.88
C ARG A 45 -5.07 -5.77 23.81
N VAL A 46 -5.42 -5.14 22.68
CA VAL A 46 -6.73 -4.48 22.50
C VAL A 46 -7.76 -5.45 21.92
N ALA A 47 -7.35 -6.44 21.11
CA ALA A 47 -8.25 -7.46 20.56
C ALA A 47 -8.89 -8.38 21.62
N GLY A 48 -8.25 -8.56 22.78
CA GLY A 48 -8.68 -9.51 23.81
C GLY A 48 -9.86 -9.10 24.71
N LYS A 49 -10.62 -8.04 24.37
CA LYS A 49 -11.78 -7.60 25.17
C LYS A 49 -13.01 -7.32 24.31
N PHE A 50 -13.47 -8.33 23.60
CA PHE A 50 -14.83 -8.35 23.05
C PHE A 50 -15.66 -9.45 23.74
N VAL A 51 -16.67 -8.98 24.49
CA VAL A 51 -17.92 -9.67 24.87
C VAL A 51 -17.82 -10.89 25.82
N GLN A 52 -18.07 -10.66 27.11
CA GLN A 52 -18.52 -11.70 28.06
C GLN A 52 -20.05 -11.63 28.21
N GLY A 53 -20.75 -12.74 27.92
CA GLY A 53 -22.14 -12.94 28.31
C GLY A 53 -22.83 -14.17 27.70
N ALA A 54 -23.06 -15.19 28.55
CA ALA A 54 -24.08 -16.25 28.46
C ALA A 54 -23.92 -17.53 27.57
N GLN A 55 -24.06 -18.68 28.27
CA GLN A 55 -24.53 -20.02 27.85
C GLN A 55 -23.61 -20.95 27.01
N MET A 56 -23.56 -22.22 27.42
CA MET A 56 -22.43 -23.16 27.26
C MET A 56 -22.62 -24.29 26.24
N SER A 57 -23.42 -24.10 25.19
CA SER A 57 -23.47 -25.03 24.04
C SER A 57 -23.40 -24.36 22.66
N ASP A 58 -23.72 -23.06 22.53
CA ASP A 58 -23.49 -22.24 21.34
C ASP A 58 -22.09 -21.58 21.28
N LYS A 59 -21.37 -21.64 22.40
CA LYS A 59 -20.07 -20.98 22.60
C LYS A 59 -18.99 -21.45 21.64
N HIS A 60 -19.03 -22.71 21.17
CA HIS A 60 -18.01 -23.28 20.28
C HIS A 60 -18.19 -22.89 18.81
N LEU A 61 -19.42 -22.58 18.37
CA LEU A 61 -19.69 -22.11 17.01
C LEU A 61 -19.46 -20.60 16.89
N SER A 62 -19.93 -19.82 17.88
CA SER A 62 -19.62 -18.38 17.99
C SER A 62 -18.11 -18.16 18.10
N SER A 63 -17.41 -18.84 19.01
CA SER A 63 -15.94 -18.64 19.18
C SER A 63 -15.11 -19.00 17.95
N ARG A 64 -15.55 -19.98 17.15
CA ARG A 64 -14.86 -20.31 15.88
C ARG A 64 -15.12 -19.26 14.80
N PHE A 65 -16.31 -18.69 14.75
CA PHE A 65 -16.61 -17.59 13.84
C PHE A 65 -15.87 -16.31 14.24
N ASP A 66 -15.86 -15.98 15.53
CA ASP A 66 -15.11 -14.85 16.08
C ASP A 66 -13.60 -15.02 15.79
N PHE A 67 -13.08 -16.24 15.93
CA PHE A 67 -11.70 -16.57 15.53
C PHE A 67 -11.44 -16.40 14.03
N ASP A 68 -12.35 -16.88 13.17
CA ASP A 68 -12.23 -16.73 11.72
C ASP A 68 -12.22 -15.23 11.32
N LEU A 69 -13.04 -14.40 12.00
CA LEU A 69 -13.06 -12.94 11.81
C LEU A 69 -11.78 -12.25 12.30
N ASP A 70 -11.29 -12.60 13.49
CA ASP A 70 -10.06 -12.03 14.03
C ASP A 70 -8.84 -12.38 13.15
N LEU A 71 -8.80 -13.60 12.63
CA LEU A 71 -7.75 -14.03 11.70
C LEU A 71 -7.80 -13.25 10.39
N LEU A 72 -8.99 -13.07 9.82
CA LEU A 72 -9.20 -12.27 8.61
C LEU A 72 -8.73 -10.82 8.82
N LEU A 73 -9.13 -10.18 9.92
CA LEU A 73 -8.72 -8.82 10.25
C LEU A 73 -7.22 -8.71 10.46
N THR A 74 -6.60 -9.71 11.09
CA THR A 74 -5.15 -9.76 11.25
C THR A 74 -4.44 -9.77 9.90
N ARG A 75 -4.86 -10.63 8.96
CA ARG A 75 -4.28 -10.70 7.61
C ARG A 75 -4.50 -9.43 6.80
N LEU A 76 -5.68 -8.82 6.91
CA LEU A 76 -5.98 -7.54 6.28
C LEU A 76 -5.03 -6.44 6.78
N LEU A 77 -4.77 -6.38 8.10
CA LEU A 77 -3.84 -5.42 8.68
C LEU A 77 -2.38 -5.73 8.32
N GLU A 78 -2.01 -7.01 8.16
CA GLU A 78 -0.70 -7.40 7.63
C GLU A 78 -0.50 -6.93 6.18
N MET A 79 -1.53 -7.09 5.33
CA MET A 79 -1.54 -6.52 3.97
C MET A 79 -1.42 -4.99 4.01
N GLY A 80 -2.15 -4.34 4.92
CA GLY A 80 -2.07 -2.89 5.14
C GLY A 80 -0.66 -2.42 5.51
N GLY A 81 0.01 -3.12 6.44
CA GLY A 81 1.39 -2.83 6.81
C GLY A 81 2.39 -3.04 5.67
N LEU A 82 2.15 -4.01 4.78
CA LEU A 82 2.96 -4.14 3.56
C LEU A 82 2.78 -2.93 2.64
N VAL A 83 1.53 -2.50 2.40
CA VAL A 83 1.21 -1.36 1.53
C VAL A 83 1.83 -0.07 2.09
N GLU A 84 1.70 0.16 3.41
CA GLU A 84 2.34 1.30 4.09
C GLU A 84 3.86 1.32 3.83
N ALA A 85 4.53 0.17 4.03
CA ALA A 85 5.97 0.05 3.80
C ALA A 85 6.35 0.27 2.33
N GLN A 86 5.54 -0.21 1.38
CA GLN A 86 5.74 0.01 -0.05
C GLN A 86 5.63 1.49 -0.42
N ILE A 87 4.61 2.19 0.09
CA ILE A 87 4.43 3.62 -0.16
C ILE A 87 5.61 4.41 0.43
N ALA A 88 5.98 4.14 1.69
CA ALA A 88 7.11 4.79 2.33
C ALA A 88 8.42 4.58 1.54
N CYS A 89 8.66 3.36 1.07
CA CYS A 89 9.81 3.05 0.21
C CYS A 89 9.72 3.79 -1.14
N ALA A 90 8.55 3.83 -1.77
CA ALA A 90 8.32 4.55 -3.03
C ALA A 90 8.62 6.05 -2.89
N ILE A 91 8.19 6.69 -1.80
CA ILE A 91 8.53 8.08 -1.48
C ILE A 91 10.04 8.25 -1.26
N GLU A 92 10.70 7.30 -0.60
CA GLU A 92 12.15 7.36 -0.40
C GLU A 92 12.93 7.21 -1.72
N THR A 93 12.41 6.45 -2.68
CA THR A 93 13.01 6.40 -4.03
C THR A 93 13.03 7.76 -4.69
N LEU A 94 12.00 8.59 -4.46
CA LEU A 94 11.93 9.94 -5.02
C LEU A 94 12.95 10.89 -4.36
N ASN A 95 13.32 10.63 -3.10
CA ASN A 95 14.32 11.42 -2.39
C ASN A 95 15.74 11.12 -2.87
N THR A 96 16.02 9.84 -3.09
CA THR A 96 17.38 9.32 -3.29
C THR A 96 17.69 9.02 -4.75
N PHE A 97 16.67 8.79 -5.57
CA PHE A 97 16.77 8.19 -6.90
C PHE A 97 17.52 6.85 -6.90
N ASP A 98 17.55 6.13 -5.78
CA ASP A 98 18.20 4.82 -5.68
C ASP A 98 17.39 3.76 -6.43
N LEU A 99 17.94 3.28 -7.54
CA LEU A 99 17.33 2.26 -8.39
C LEU A 99 17.14 0.90 -7.68
N ARG A 100 17.89 0.63 -6.59
CA ARG A 100 17.72 -0.58 -5.78
C ARG A 100 16.40 -0.53 -5.00
N LEU A 101 16.07 0.63 -4.42
CA LEU A 101 14.81 0.82 -3.71
C LEU A 101 13.62 0.77 -4.68
N VAL A 102 13.79 1.29 -5.90
CA VAL A 102 12.78 1.15 -6.96
C VAL A 102 12.48 -0.33 -7.21
N GLU A 103 13.52 -1.14 -7.42
CA GLU A 103 13.34 -2.56 -7.71
C GLU A 103 12.68 -3.30 -6.53
N GLN A 104 13.02 -2.93 -5.29
CA GLN A 104 12.36 -3.47 -4.10
C GLN A 104 10.85 -3.19 -4.09
N VAL A 105 10.41 -1.98 -4.45
CA VAL A 105 8.98 -1.65 -4.56
C VAL A 105 8.31 -2.50 -5.64
N LEU A 106 8.93 -2.62 -6.81
CA LEU A 106 8.36 -3.37 -7.93
C LEU A 106 8.22 -4.87 -7.64
N GLN A 107 9.20 -5.46 -6.95
CA GLN A 107 9.14 -6.88 -6.57
C GLN A 107 8.08 -7.17 -5.50
N GLY A 108 7.74 -6.18 -4.68
CA GLY A 108 6.70 -6.30 -3.65
C GLY A 108 5.27 -6.44 -4.21
N GLU A 109 5.03 -6.06 -5.47
CA GLU A 109 3.72 -6.10 -6.13
C GLU A 109 3.12 -7.51 -6.17
N HIS A 110 3.91 -8.50 -6.58
CA HIS A 110 3.42 -9.88 -6.69
C HIS A 110 2.93 -10.43 -5.35
N ARG A 111 3.60 -10.04 -4.27
CA ARG A 111 3.21 -10.42 -2.92
C ARG A 111 1.91 -9.73 -2.48
N LEU A 112 1.70 -8.47 -2.87
CA LEU A 112 0.47 -7.74 -2.56
C LEU A 112 -0.73 -8.35 -3.28
N ASN A 113 -0.60 -8.63 -4.58
CA ASN A 113 -1.67 -9.23 -5.38
C ASN A 113 -2.02 -10.65 -4.91
N ALA A 114 -1.02 -11.42 -4.46
CA ALA A 114 -1.27 -12.73 -3.87
C ALA A 114 -2.08 -12.62 -2.57
N MET A 115 -1.73 -11.68 -1.68
CA MET A 115 -2.49 -11.43 -0.46
C MET A 115 -3.92 -10.94 -0.74
N GLU A 116 -4.11 -10.09 -1.75
CA GLU A 116 -5.45 -9.65 -2.16
C GLU A 116 -6.35 -10.86 -2.46
N ILE A 117 -5.90 -11.75 -3.35
CA ILE A 117 -6.65 -12.95 -3.76
C ILE A 117 -6.91 -13.87 -2.55
N GLU A 118 -5.87 -14.15 -1.77
CA GLU A 118 -5.98 -15.05 -0.61
C GLU A 118 -6.98 -14.53 0.43
N ILE A 119 -6.95 -13.23 0.75
CA ILE A 119 -7.82 -12.66 1.77
C ILE A 119 -9.26 -12.53 1.24
N ASP A 120 -9.48 -12.15 -0.03
CA ASP A 120 -10.83 -12.09 -0.61
C ASP A 120 -11.50 -13.47 -0.71
N GLU A 121 -10.71 -14.52 -1.00
CA GLU A 121 -11.19 -15.91 -0.93
C GLU A 121 -11.62 -16.29 0.49
N GLU A 122 -10.87 -15.87 1.51
CA GLU A 122 -11.24 -16.09 2.92
C GLU A 122 -12.53 -15.38 3.31
N VAL A 123 -12.72 -14.12 2.89
CA VAL A 123 -13.99 -13.39 3.08
C VAL A 123 -15.15 -14.20 2.51
N SER A 124 -15.02 -14.66 1.26
CA SER A 124 -16.05 -15.43 0.56
C SER A 124 -16.35 -16.75 1.29
N ASN A 125 -15.32 -17.45 1.74
CA ASN A 125 -15.44 -18.71 2.48
C ASN A 125 -16.14 -18.52 3.82
N ILE A 126 -15.87 -17.44 4.55
CA ILE A 126 -16.54 -17.13 5.82
C ILE A 126 -18.04 -16.90 5.58
N ILE A 127 -18.40 -16.09 4.57
CA ILE A 127 -19.80 -15.81 4.23
C ILE A 127 -20.57 -17.10 3.93
N VAL A 128 -20.02 -17.94 3.05
CA VAL A 128 -20.68 -19.19 2.60
C VAL A 128 -20.84 -20.19 3.76
N ARG A 129 -19.82 -20.33 4.60
CA ARG A 129 -19.81 -21.37 5.64
C ARG A 129 -20.58 -21.00 6.90
N ARG A 130 -20.75 -19.70 7.18
CA ARG A 130 -21.16 -19.23 8.52
C ARG A 130 -22.49 -18.49 8.54
N GLN A 131 -23.04 -18.09 7.39
CA GLN A 131 -24.30 -17.32 7.30
C GLN A 131 -24.32 -16.15 8.32
N PRO A 132 -23.36 -15.20 8.19
CA PRO A 132 -23.13 -14.15 9.18
C PRO A 132 -24.39 -13.31 9.46
N THR A 133 -24.46 -12.75 10.66
CA THR A 133 -25.52 -11.78 10.98
C THR A 133 -25.37 -10.52 10.12
N ALA A 134 -26.39 -9.65 10.11
CA ALA A 134 -26.34 -8.40 9.34
C ALA A 134 -25.11 -7.53 9.69
N ARG A 135 -24.72 -7.49 10.97
CA ARG A 135 -23.54 -6.71 11.41
C ARG A 135 -22.25 -7.33 10.89
N ASP A 136 -22.10 -8.64 11.00
CA ASP A 136 -20.87 -9.33 10.60
C ASP A 136 -20.74 -9.37 9.07
N LEU A 137 -21.86 -9.46 8.36
CA LEU A 137 -21.87 -9.33 6.90
C LEU A 137 -21.41 -7.92 6.48
N ARG A 138 -21.83 -6.85 7.16
CA ARG A 138 -21.30 -5.50 6.87
C ARG A 138 -19.80 -5.42 7.09
N LEU A 139 -19.28 -6.02 8.17
CA LEU A 139 -17.84 -6.08 8.43
C LEU A 139 -17.10 -6.81 7.30
N LEU A 140 -17.59 -7.98 6.88
CA LEU A 140 -16.99 -8.77 5.80
C LEU A 140 -17.03 -8.02 4.45
N MET A 141 -18.15 -7.37 4.13
CA MET A 141 -18.25 -6.54 2.92
C MET A 141 -17.32 -5.32 2.97
N ALA A 142 -17.15 -4.72 4.13
CA ALA A 142 -16.22 -3.62 4.32
C ALA A 142 -14.76 -4.09 4.24
N ALA A 143 -14.44 -5.27 4.79
CA ALA A 143 -13.12 -5.88 4.69
C ALA A 143 -12.74 -6.12 3.22
N SER A 144 -13.62 -6.71 2.41
CA SER A 144 -13.38 -6.88 0.96
C SER A 144 -13.14 -5.55 0.23
N LYS A 145 -13.95 -4.51 0.53
CA LYS A 145 -13.71 -3.18 -0.04
C LYS A 145 -12.39 -2.55 0.44
N CYS A 146 -11.98 -2.82 1.67
CA CYS A 146 -10.71 -2.34 2.22
C CYS A 146 -9.54 -3.01 1.50
N ILE A 147 -9.60 -4.33 1.27
CA ILE A 147 -8.61 -5.09 0.49
C ILE A 147 -8.40 -4.46 -0.90
N THR A 148 -9.48 -4.17 -1.62
CA THR A 148 -9.38 -3.49 -2.92
C THR A 148 -8.76 -2.09 -2.81
N ASN A 149 -9.03 -1.32 -1.76
CA ASN A 149 -8.40 0.00 -1.59
C ASN A 149 -6.90 -0.13 -1.25
N LEU A 150 -6.51 -1.14 -0.48
CA LEU A 150 -5.11 -1.44 -0.17
C LEU A 150 -4.32 -1.86 -1.41
N GLU A 151 -4.88 -2.75 -2.24
CA GLU A 151 -4.27 -3.11 -3.53
C GLU A 151 -4.02 -1.87 -4.38
N ARG A 152 -5.06 -1.05 -4.57
CA ARG A 152 -4.96 0.17 -5.38
C ARG A 152 -3.94 1.17 -4.84
N ALA A 153 -3.86 1.35 -3.53
CA ALA A 153 -2.84 2.19 -2.90
C ALA A 153 -1.42 1.67 -3.13
N GLY A 154 -1.21 0.35 -3.06
CA GLY A 154 0.07 -0.28 -3.44
C GLY A 154 0.39 -0.10 -4.93
N ASP A 155 -0.62 -0.12 -5.78
CA ASP A 155 -0.49 0.08 -7.21
C ASP A 155 -0.10 1.53 -7.56
N GLU A 156 -0.56 2.52 -6.77
CA GLU A 156 -0.07 3.90 -6.82
C GLU A 156 1.41 4.00 -6.37
N ALA A 157 1.82 3.28 -5.31
CA ALA A 157 3.21 3.22 -4.88
C ALA A 157 4.13 2.68 -5.99
N ARG A 158 3.68 1.64 -6.69
CA ARG A 158 4.36 1.08 -7.85
C ARG A 158 4.48 2.10 -8.99
N LYS A 159 3.43 2.89 -9.26
CA LYS A 159 3.49 3.97 -10.26
C LYS A 159 4.56 4.98 -9.87
N ILE A 160 4.62 5.42 -8.61
CA ILE A 160 5.66 6.33 -8.12
C ILE A 160 7.05 5.77 -8.45
N ALA A 161 7.36 4.54 -8.04
CA ALA A 161 8.65 3.90 -8.31
C ALA A 161 8.99 3.83 -9.82
N LYS A 162 8.02 3.46 -10.68
CA LYS A 162 8.21 3.42 -12.14
C LYS A 162 8.50 4.80 -12.75
N ARG A 163 7.83 5.84 -12.26
CA ARG A 163 8.05 7.23 -12.70
C ARG A 163 9.41 7.72 -12.22
N THR A 164 9.75 7.51 -10.95
CA THR A 164 11.06 7.82 -10.38
C THR A 164 12.20 7.17 -11.17
N ARG A 165 12.07 5.89 -11.55
CA ARG A 165 13.05 5.19 -12.38
C ARG A 165 13.27 5.88 -13.73
N ARG A 166 12.19 6.33 -14.39
CA ARG A 166 12.29 7.02 -15.69
C ARG A 166 12.94 8.39 -15.56
N ILE A 167 12.70 9.09 -14.45
CA ILE A 167 13.41 10.34 -14.14
C ILE A 167 14.90 10.06 -13.91
N ALA A 168 15.25 9.05 -13.11
CA ALA A 168 16.64 8.71 -12.77
C ALA A 168 17.47 8.27 -13.98
N MET A 169 16.86 7.56 -14.94
CA MET A 169 17.53 7.09 -16.17
C MET A 169 17.41 8.08 -17.33
N GLY A 170 16.66 9.17 -17.17
CA GLY A 170 16.42 10.16 -18.22
C GLY A 170 17.63 11.04 -18.48
N SER A 171 17.63 11.71 -19.64
CA SER A 171 18.70 12.65 -20.03
C SER A 171 18.65 13.99 -19.28
N SER A 172 17.54 14.28 -18.61
CA SER A 172 17.33 15.50 -17.82
C SER A 172 17.86 15.32 -16.41
N THR A 173 18.48 16.36 -15.83
CA THR A 173 18.91 16.33 -14.42
C THR A 173 17.69 16.13 -13.51
N PRO A 174 17.65 15.10 -12.65
CA PRO A 174 16.51 14.83 -11.76
C PRO A 174 16.14 16.05 -10.89
N GLN A 175 17.12 16.85 -10.50
CA GLN A 175 16.97 18.01 -9.61
C GLN A 175 16.48 19.29 -10.31
N ALA A 176 16.09 19.22 -11.59
CA ALA A 176 15.58 20.39 -12.32
C ALA A 176 14.24 20.92 -11.77
N VAL A 177 13.50 20.09 -11.02
CA VAL A 177 12.19 20.43 -10.45
C VAL A 177 12.29 20.42 -8.93
N ASN A 178 11.80 21.48 -8.29
CA ASN A 178 11.64 21.49 -6.83
C ASN A 178 10.45 20.60 -6.43
N ILE A 179 10.71 19.61 -5.58
CA ILE A 179 9.74 18.59 -5.17
C ILE A 179 9.38 18.64 -3.68
N SER A 180 9.65 19.74 -2.96
CA SER A 180 9.38 19.84 -1.52
C SER A 180 7.94 19.48 -1.11
N GLU A 181 6.97 19.87 -1.93
CA GLU A 181 5.53 19.71 -1.72
C GLU A 181 5.12 18.28 -2.00
N ILE A 182 5.70 17.64 -3.02
CA ILE A 182 5.51 16.19 -3.24
C ILE A 182 6.04 15.40 -2.05
N LYS A 183 7.21 15.79 -1.49
CA LYS A 183 7.77 15.11 -0.31
C LYS A 183 6.88 15.29 0.91
N ALA A 184 6.36 16.50 1.13
CA ALA A 184 5.42 16.77 2.21
C ALA A 184 4.12 15.96 2.05
N ALA A 185 3.50 16.01 0.87
CA ALA A 185 2.30 15.23 0.53
C ALA A 185 2.53 13.72 0.67
N GLY A 186 3.69 13.22 0.25
CA GLY A 186 4.05 11.79 0.37
C GLY A 186 4.11 11.32 1.82
N LYS A 187 4.65 12.14 2.72
CA LYS A 187 4.65 11.84 4.16
C LYS A 187 3.24 11.85 4.73
N LEU A 188 2.44 12.85 4.37
CA LEU A 188 1.03 12.94 4.79
C LEU A 188 0.24 11.71 4.32
N ALA A 189 0.41 11.28 3.07
CA ALA A 189 -0.28 10.10 2.53
C ALA A 189 0.02 8.81 3.31
N VAL A 190 1.29 8.59 3.70
CA VAL A 190 1.67 7.45 4.54
C VAL A 190 1.01 7.54 5.92
N ASP A 191 1.00 8.72 6.54
CA ASP A 191 0.43 8.93 7.87
C ASP A 191 -1.10 8.78 7.86
N ILE A 192 -1.80 9.31 6.85
CA ILE A 192 -3.26 9.17 6.67
C ILE A 192 -3.64 7.70 6.45
N LEU A 193 -2.89 6.95 5.63
CA LEU A 193 -3.15 5.52 5.45
C LEU A 193 -2.99 4.74 6.77
N ARG A 194 -1.93 5.02 7.53
CA ARG A 194 -1.72 4.40 8.85
C ARG A 194 -2.87 4.69 9.79
N HIS A 195 -3.31 5.95 9.86
CA HIS A 195 -4.46 6.34 10.68
C HIS A 195 -5.76 5.65 10.23
N ALA A 196 -5.97 5.47 8.92
CA ALA A 196 -7.13 4.77 8.38
C ALA A 196 -7.16 3.30 8.80
N LEU A 197 -6.01 2.63 8.75
CA LEU A 197 -5.86 1.24 9.23
C LEU A 197 -6.08 1.13 10.74
N ASP A 198 -5.56 2.08 11.53
CA ASP A 198 -5.79 2.14 12.98
C ASP A 198 -7.26 2.37 13.34
N ALA A 199 -7.92 3.29 12.63
CA ALA A 199 -9.35 3.56 12.79
C ALA A 199 -10.19 2.34 12.42
N PHE A 200 -9.82 1.63 11.35
CA PHE A 200 -10.47 0.39 10.93
C PHE A 200 -10.31 -0.72 11.97
N ALA A 201 -9.09 -0.94 12.48
CA ALA A 201 -8.82 -1.95 13.49
C ALA A 201 -9.60 -1.72 14.80
N ARG A 202 -9.83 -0.46 15.15
CA ARG A 202 -10.50 -0.06 16.41
C ARG A 202 -11.98 0.25 16.24
N MET A 203 -12.49 0.24 15.01
CA MET A 203 -13.84 0.71 14.67
C MET A 203 -14.10 2.15 15.17
N ASP A 204 -13.08 3.00 15.10
CA ASP A 204 -13.10 4.36 15.66
C ASP A 204 -13.64 5.35 14.62
N THR A 205 -14.92 5.71 14.76
CA THR A 205 -15.58 6.65 13.84
C THR A 205 -15.09 8.08 14.00
N VAL A 206 -14.56 8.46 15.16
CA VAL A 206 -14.05 9.82 15.41
C VAL A 206 -12.71 10.00 14.69
N ALA A 207 -11.82 9.01 14.81
CA ALA A 207 -10.58 8.96 14.04
C ALA A 207 -10.88 8.94 12.53
N ALA A 208 -11.84 8.13 12.09
CA ALA A 208 -12.26 8.08 10.69
C ALA A 208 -12.71 9.45 10.15
N ALA A 209 -13.50 10.21 10.92
CA ALA A 209 -13.96 11.53 10.51
C ALA A 209 -12.83 12.57 10.41
N GLN A 210 -11.77 12.42 11.22
CA GLN A 210 -10.61 13.29 11.15
C GLN A 210 -9.77 13.05 9.88
N ILE A 211 -9.63 11.79 9.46
CA ILE A 211 -8.87 11.41 8.26
C ILE A 211 -9.41 12.10 7.01
N VAL A 212 -10.74 12.18 6.86
CA VAL A 212 -11.39 12.87 5.73
C VAL A 212 -11.01 14.35 5.66
N LYS A 213 -10.74 14.98 6.81
CA LYS A 213 -10.27 16.38 6.88
C LYS A 213 -8.78 16.49 6.60
N ASP A 214 -7.99 15.54 7.11
CA ASP A 214 -6.54 15.54 6.95
C ASP A 214 -6.14 15.40 5.47
N ASP A 215 -6.97 14.70 4.67
CA ASP A 215 -6.77 14.52 3.22
C ASP A 215 -6.82 15.83 2.43
N GLU A 216 -7.53 16.85 2.92
CA GLU A 216 -7.52 18.20 2.31
C GLU A 216 -6.12 18.82 2.28
N ALA A 217 -5.24 18.44 3.21
CA ALA A 217 -3.86 18.89 3.18
C ALA A 217 -3.10 18.32 1.97
N ILE A 218 -3.36 17.07 1.59
CA ILE A 218 -2.74 16.43 0.41
C ILE A 218 -3.22 17.11 -0.88
N ASP A 219 -4.53 17.35 -1.00
CA ASP A 219 -5.12 18.07 -2.14
C ASP A 219 -4.48 19.47 -2.33
N ASN A 220 -4.31 20.20 -1.23
CA ASN A 220 -3.70 21.53 -1.24
C ASN A 220 -2.23 21.48 -1.70
N GLU A 221 -1.45 20.53 -1.20
CA GLU A 221 -0.06 20.31 -1.63
C GLU A 221 0.03 19.92 -3.10
N PHE A 222 -0.89 19.08 -3.59
CA PHE A 222 -0.97 18.70 -5.00
C PHE A 222 -1.22 19.93 -5.89
N VAL A 223 -2.19 20.78 -5.55
CA VAL A 223 -2.47 22.02 -6.30
C VAL A 223 -1.29 22.98 -6.27
N ALA A 224 -0.65 23.15 -5.12
CA ALA A 224 0.53 24.00 -4.96
C ALA A 224 1.72 23.50 -5.78
N PHE A 225 1.92 22.18 -5.84
CA PHE A 225 2.91 21.55 -6.69
C PHE A 225 2.62 21.76 -8.17
N MET A 226 1.39 21.49 -8.63
CA MET A 226 1.01 21.66 -10.03
C MET A 226 1.27 23.08 -10.54
N ARG A 227 0.90 24.11 -9.76
CA ARG A 227 1.11 25.52 -10.15
C ARG A 227 2.59 25.83 -10.40
N ARG A 228 3.48 25.37 -9.52
CA ARG A 228 4.93 25.61 -9.68
C ARG A 228 5.54 24.77 -10.78
N LEU A 229 5.06 23.55 -10.97
CA LEU A 229 5.48 22.70 -12.07
C LEU A 229 5.20 23.35 -13.44
N ILE A 230 4.01 23.94 -13.61
CA ILE A 230 3.63 24.67 -14.83
C ILE A 230 4.58 25.85 -15.07
N THR A 231 4.91 26.62 -14.02
CA THR A 231 5.86 27.72 -14.13
C THR A 231 7.24 27.22 -14.57
N SER A 232 7.73 26.13 -13.98
CA SER A 232 9.02 25.51 -14.34
C SER A 232 9.05 25.06 -15.80
N MET A 233 7.98 24.41 -16.28
CA MET A 233 7.88 23.94 -17.67
C MET A 233 7.79 25.09 -18.68
N THR A 234 7.22 26.22 -18.27
CA THR A 234 7.14 27.44 -19.10
C THR A 234 8.51 28.13 -19.21
N GLN A 235 9.30 28.10 -18.14
CA GLN A 235 10.65 28.70 -18.11
C GLN A 235 11.67 27.88 -18.89
N ASP A 236 11.58 26.55 -18.86
CA ASP A 236 12.42 25.66 -19.66
C ASP A 236 11.60 24.52 -20.29
N PRO A 237 11.23 24.64 -21.59
CA PRO A 237 10.45 23.62 -22.30
C PRO A 237 11.11 22.23 -22.35
N ARG A 238 12.43 22.11 -22.13
CA ARG A 238 13.12 20.82 -22.08
C ARG A 238 12.70 19.99 -20.87
N THR A 239 12.17 20.65 -19.83
CA THR A 239 11.69 19.98 -18.61
C THR A 239 10.29 19.38 -18.76
N ILE A 240 9.59 19.62 -19.86
CA ILE A 240 8.19 19.20 -20.05
C ILE A 240 8.01 17.68 -19.86
N ALA A 241 8.87 16.87 -20.48
CA ALA A 241 8.78 15.42 -20.40
C ALA A 241 8.97 14.91 -18.96
N THR A 242 9.99 15.40 -18.26
CA THR A 242 10.25 15.08 -16.85
C THR A 242 9.15 15.62 -15.94
N GLY A 243 8.56 16.77 -16.28
CA GLY A 243 7.45 17.37 -15.55
C GLY A 243 6.21 16.47 -15.55
N PHE A 244 5.88 15.82 -16.65
CA PHE A 244 4.78 14.85 -16.69
C PHE A 244 5.01 13.65 -15.77
N ASP A 245 6.27 13.24 -15.56
CA ASP A 245 6.59 12.16 -14.63
C ASP A 245 6.43 12.60 -13.18
N TYR A 246 6.85 13.82 -12.84
CA TYR A 246 6.56 14.39 -11.52
C TYR A 246 5.08 14.64 -11.27
N LEU A 247 4.33 15.10 -12.28
CA LEU A 247 2.88 15.24 -12.17
C LEU A 247 2.20 13.89 -11.92
N SER A 248 2.65 12.84 -12.62
CA SER A 248 2.15 11.48 -12.43
C SER A 248 2.42 10.97 -11.02
N ILE A 249 3.59 11.30 -10.44
CA ILE A 249 3.95 10.97 -9.05
C ILE A 249 3.05 11.72 -8.07
N ALA A 250 2.90 13.04 -8.25
CA ALA A 250 2.07 13.87 -7.38
C ALA A 250 0.61 13.39 -7.38
N LYS A 251 0.07 13.00 -8.55
CA LYS A 251 -1.29 12.46 -8.64
C LYS A 251 -1.41 11.07 -8.00
N ALA A 252 -0.38 10.22 -8.09
CA ALA A 252 -0.38 8.93 -7.41
C ALA A 252 -0.42 9.08 -5.88
N ILE A 253 0.27 10.10 -5.33
CA ILE A 253 0.24 10.42 -3.90
C ILE A 253 -1.14 10.89 -3.45
N GLU A 254 -1.79 11.78 -4.22
CA GLU A 254 -3.15 12.21 -3.92
C GLU A 254 -4.13 11.02 -3.95
N ARG A 255 -4.00 10.11 -4.92
CA ARG A 255 -4.82 8.89 -4.98
C ARG A 255 -4.60 7.95 -3.79
N ILE A 256 -3.42 7.94 -3.18
CA ILE A 256 -3.18 7.19 -1.94
C ILE A 256 -3.99 7.80 -0.79
N GLY A 257 -4.06 9.13 -0.72
CA GLY A 257 -4.95 9.87 0.20
C GLY A 257 -6.41 9.48 0.00
N ASP A 258 -6.89 9.52 -1.25
CA ASP A 258 -8.25 9.08 -1.60
C ASP A 258 -8.56 7.64 -1.12
N HIS A 259 -7.62 6.71 -1.32
CA HIS A 259 -7.79 5.32 -0.88
C HIS A 259 -7.83 5.19 0.64
N ALA A 260 -7.05 5.98 1.37
CA ALA A 260 -7.10 6.03 2.82
C ALA A 260 -8.41 6.64 3.34
N THR A 261 -8.89 7.72 2.71
CA THR A 261 -10.22 8.31 2.97
C THR A 261 -11.33 7.30 2.76
N ASN A 262 -11.31 6.54 1.66
CA ASN A 262 -12.27 5.47 1.40
C ASN A 262 -12.25 4.41 2.51
N ILE A 263 -11.08 4.04 3.02
CA ILE A 263 -10.96 3.08 4.14
C ILE A 263 -11.59 3.66 5.42
N ALA A 264 -11.37 4.94 5.72
CA ALA A 264 -12.00 5.60 6.86
C ALA A 264 -13.54 5.63 6.75
N GLU A 265 -14.08 5.89 5.56
CA GLU A 265 -15.53 5.87 5.31
C GLU A 265 -16.14 4.48 5.54
N LEU A 266 -15.40 3.41 5.26
CA LEU A 266 -15.84 2.04 5.57
C LEU A 266 -16.04 1.83 7.08
N VAL A 267 -15.25 2.48 7.94
CA VAL A 267 -15.42 2.41 9.40
C VAL A 267 -16.78 2.98 9.82
N VAL A 268 -17.14 4.13 9.27
CA VAL A 268 -18.45 4.76 9.50
C VAL A 268 -19.57 3.85 9.04
N TYR A 269 -19.42 3.24 7.86
CA TYR A 269 -20.38 2.27 7.33
C TYR A 269 -20.56 1.05 8.25
N ILE A 270 -19.47 0.46 8.77
CA ILE A 270 -19.54 -0.72 9.65
C ILE A 270 -20.32 -0.39 10.93
N VAL A 271 -20.00 0.75 11.55
CA VAL A 271 -20.52 1.14 12.87
C VAL A 271 -21.94 1.71 12.78
N LYS A 272 -22.16 2.68 11.89
CA LYS A 272 -23.44 3.41 11.78
C LYS A 272 -24.42 2.74 10.81
N GLY A 273 -23.94 1.90 9.89
CA GLY A 273 -24.77 1.24 8.88
C GLY A 273 -25.20 2.14 7.73
N THR A 274 -24.69 3.37 7.68
CA THR A 274 -25.01 4.37 6.67
C THR A 274 -23.84 4.55 5.71
N ASP A 275 -24.15 4.60 4.42
CA ASP A 275 -23.18 4.92 3.39
C ASP A 275 -22.96 6.42 3.31
N VAL A 276 -21.73 6.87 3.58
CA VAL A 276 -21.36 8.29 3.63
C VAL A 276 -20.52 8.76 2.44
N ARG A 277 -20.24 7.87 1.47
CA ARG A 277 -19.34 8.11 0.33
C ARG A 277 -19.76 9.28 -0.59
N HIS A 278 -21.02 9.71 -0.50
CA HIS A 278 -21.57 10.87 -1.22
C HIS A 278 -22.30 11.84 -0.29
N ALA A 279 -22.12 11.70 1.02
CA ALA A 279 -22.61 12.69 1.97
C ALA A 279 -21.69 13.92 1.93
N PRO A 280 -22.22 15.13 2.17
CA PRO A 280 -21.36 16.30 2.37
C PRO A 280 -20.32 15.99 3.45
N ARG A 281 -19.05 16.36 3.27
CA ARG A 281 -17.95 16.11 4.24
C ARG A 281 -18.31 16.58 5.66
N GLU A 282 -19.13 17.63 5.77
CA GLU A 282 -19.70 18.14 7.04
C GLU A 282 -20.56 17.13 7.81
N LEU A 283 -21.17 16.17 7.13
CA LEU A 283 -22.01 15.12 7.73
C LEU A 283 -21.16 14.01 8.36
N ILE A 284 -20.01 13.72 7.73
CA ILE A 284 -18.99 12.80 8.28
C ILE A 284 -18.31 13.45 9.49
N ALA A 285 -18.01 14.75 9.43
CA ALA A 285 -17.39 15.50 10.52
C ALA A 285 -18.24 15.65 11.80
N ARG A 286 -19.53 15.31 11.75
CA ARG A 286 -20.48 15.34 12.88
C ARG A 286 -20.73 13.96 13.50
N CYS A 287 -20.09 12.90 12.98
CA CYS A 287 -20.25 11.51 13.45
C CYS A 287 -19.39 11.19 14.68
#